data_AF-A0A929E544-F1
#
_entry.id   AF-A0A929E544-F1
#
_cell.length_a   1.000
_cell.length_b   1.000
_cell.length_c   1.000
_cell.angle_alpha   90.00
_cell.angle_beta   90.00
_cell.angle_gamma   90.00
#
_symmetry.space_group_name_H-M   'P 1'
#
loop_
_entity.id
_entity.type
_entity.pdbx_description
1 polymer ?
#
loop_
_entity_poly.entity_id
_entity_poly.type
_entity_poly.pdbx_seq_one_letter_code
_entity_poly.pdbx_strand_id
1 'polypeptide(L)'
;MEYWRDGVLEGCDNPKKGQYSKRNPGFTLLEVMIALAIIAITLVTLLASQSQSLSLASEAKFNTTAALLAQSKIAEIEAENPEDLASDSGDFGEDFPNYHWDLTVSYLGFAGVEEALDYLRQIDLVVSWGEQDQYQYRLRLYRFVPMRKK
;
A
#
# COMPACT_ATOMS: atom_id res chain seq x y z
N MET A 1 105.81 6.54 -39.13
CA MET A 1 105.19 5.49 -38.30
C MET A 1 104.02 6.15 -37.59
N GLU A 2 102.78 6.10 -38.05
CA GLU A 2 101.87 4.96 -38.29
C GLU A 2 100.79 4.90 -37.19
N TYR A 3 99.53 4.76 -37.65
CA TYR A 3 98.29 4.44 -36.95
C TYR A 3 97.77 5.50 -35.95
N TRP A 4 96.55 6.02 -36.07
CA TRP A 4 95.29 5.26 -36.07
C TRP A 4 94.20 5.82 -36.98
N ARG A 5 93.45 4.85 -37.51
CA ARG A 5 92.23 4.93 -38.30
C ARG A 5 91.05 4.68 -37.34
N ASP A 6 89.90 5.25 -37.70
CA ASP A 6 88.53 4.86 -37.36
C ASP A 6 88.00 5.06 -35.94
N GLY A 7 86.81 5.64 -35.87
CA GLY A 7 86.03 5.78 -34.64
C GLY A 7 84.84 6.73 -34.73
N VAL A 8 84.03 6.61 -35.79
CA VAL A 8 82.63 7.08 -35.75
C VAL A 8 81.94 6.29 -34.65
N LEU A 9 81.43 6.92 -33.59
CA LEU A 9 80.22 6.49 -32.84
C LEU A 9 79.63 7.67 -32.03
N GLU A 10 78.36 7.95 -32.35
CA GLU A 10 77.27 8.20 -31.40
C GLU A 10 77.28 9.49 -30.57
N GLY A 11 76.69 10.53 -31.16
CA GLY A 11 75.89 11.49 -30.41
C GLY A 11 74.42 11.27 -30.74
N CYS A 12 73.74 10.39 -30.00
CA CYS A 12 72.29 10.24 -30.09
C CYS A 12 71.64 11.61 -29.85
N ASP A 13 71.01 12.14 -30.90
CA ASP A 13 70.13 13.29 -30.81
C ASP A 13 69.00 12.95 -29.82
N ASN A 14 68.99 13.64 -28.69
CA ASN A 14 68.09 13.37 -27.58
C ASN A 14 66.68 13.85 -27.99
N PRO A 15 65.69 12.96 -28.20
CA PRO A 15 64.35 13.42 -28.52
C PRO A 15 63.83 14.17 -27.28
N LYS A 16 63.60 15.49 -27.44
CA LYS A 16 62.92 16.28 -26.41
C LYS A 16 61.56 15.63 -26.18
N LYS A 17 61.45 14.83 -25.12
CA LYS A 17 60.19 14.27 -24.66
C LYS A 17 59.31 15.46 -24.32
N GLY A 18 58.39 15.78 -25.23
CA GLY A 18 57.37 16.79 -25.00
C GLY A 18 56.68 16.45 -23.69
N GLN A 19 56.88 17.31 -22.68
CA GLN A 19 56.14 17.21 -21.43
C GLN A 19 54.69 17.53 -21.78
N TYR A 20 53.88 16.49 -21.98
CA TYR A 20 52.44 16.63 -22.05
C TYR A 20 51.97 17.05 -20.65
N SER A 21 51.78 18.36 -20.47
CA SER A 21 51.08 18.93 -19.32
C SER A 21 49.75 18.18 -19.19
N LYS A 22 49.61 17.36 -18.14
CA LYS A 22 48.34 16.74 -17.80
C LYS A 22 47.34 17.86 -17.54
N ARG A 23 46.43 18.11 -18.48
CA ARG A 23 45.28 18.97 -18.23
C ARG A 23 44.40 18.22 -17.23
N ASN A 24 44.25 18.77 -16.04
CA ASN A 24 43.21 18.34 -15.12
C ASN A 24 41.87 18.65 -15.78
N PRO A 25 41.02 17.65 -16.10
CA PRO A 25 39.68 17.92 -16.55
C PRO A 25 38.94 18.58 -15.39
N GLY A 26 38.57 19.85 -15.55
CA GLY A 26 37.62 20.50 -14.65
C GLY A 26 36.24 19.86 -14.83
N PHE A 27 35.43 19.90 -13.76
CA PHE A 27 34.04 19.44 -13.80
C PHE A 27 33.31 20.05 -14.99
N THR A 28 32.70 19.19 -15.81
CA THR A 28 31.89 19.66 -16.93
C THR A 28 30.55 20.13 -16.39
N LEU A 29 29.98 21.20 -16.96
CA LEU A 29 28.63 21.67 -16.60
C LEU A 29 27.59 20.56 -16.81
N LEU A 30 27.80 19.72 -17.82
CA LEU A 30 26.99 18.54 -18.12
C LEU A 30 26.92 17.56 -16.95
N GLU A 31 28.03 17.34 -16.23
CA GLU A 31 28.10 16.39 -15.12
C GLU A 31 27.25 16.83 -13.93
N VAL A 32 27.29 18.12 -13.60
CA VAL A 32 26.45 18.69 -12.54
C VAL A 32 24.97 18.62 -12.92
N MET A 33 24.63 18.87 -14.19
CA MET A 33 23.25 18.74 -14.67
C MET A 33 22.72 17.31 -14.56
N ILE A 34 23.54 16.32 -14.93
CA ILE A 34 23.18 14.90 -14.81
C ILE A 34 23.01 14.53 -13.33
N ALA A 35 23.92 14.96 -12.46
CA ALA A 35 23.82 14.70 -11.02
C ALA A 35 22.52 15.28 -10.42
N LEU A 36 22.18 16.53 -10.75
CA LEU A 36 20.95 17.17 -10.31
C LEU A 36 19.70 16.45 -10.85
N ALA A 37 19.72 16.00 -12.11
CA ALA A 37 18.62 15.22 -12.68
C ALA A 37 18.39 13.91 -11.93
N ILE A 38 19.46 13.18 -11.61
CA ILE A 38 19.38 11.95 -10.82
C ILE A 38 18.81 12.24 -9.43
N ILE A 39 19.34 13.24 -8.73
CA ILE A 39 18.88 13.61 -7.38
C ILE A 39 17.38 13.97 -7.40
N ALA A 40 16.94 14.78 -8.38
CA ALA A 40 15.54 15.16 -8.51
C ALA A 40 14.63 13.94 -8.68
N ILE A 41 14.99 13.01 -9.57
CA ILE A 41 14.23 11.76 -9.78
C ILE A 41 14.17 10.96 -8.48
N THR A 42 15.31 10.75 -7.82
CA THR A 42 15.38 9.95 -6.58
C THR A 42 14.53 10.53 -5.45
N LEU A 43 14.50 11.86 -5.31
CA LEU A 43 13.70 12.51 -4.28
C LEU A 43 12.20 12.31 -4.54
N VAL A 44 11.75 12.40 -5.78
CA VAL A 44 10.36 12.15 -6.16
C VAL A 44 9.96 10.71 -5.85
N THR A 45 10.80 9.73 -6.20
CA THR A 45 10.52 8.31 -5.87
C THR A 45 10.50 8.05 -4.37
N LEU A 46 11.39 8.67 -3.60
CA LEU A 46 11.40 8.55 -2.14
C LEU A 46 10.12 9.12 -1.51
N LEU A 47 9.70 10.32 -1.93
CA LEU A 47 8.46 10.92 -1.45
C LEU A 47 7.23 10.08 -1.83
N ALA A 48 7.19 9.54 -3.05
CA ALA A 48 6.14 8.65 -3.49
C ALA A 48 6.09 7.35 -2.65
N SER A 49 7.25 6.73 -2.39
CA SER A 49 7.36 5.53 -1.56
C SER A 49 6.91 5.77 -0.12
N GLN A 50 7.28 6.92 0.46
CA GLN A 50 6.88 7.29 1.81
C GLN A 50 5.37 7.57 1.89
N SER A 51 4.81 8.30 0.92
CA SER A 51 3.36 8.54 0.82
C SER A 51 2.57 7.24 0.71
N GLN A 52 3.05 6.30 -0.11
CA GLN A 52 2.42 4.99 -0.25
C GLN A 52 2.47 4.18 1.04
N SER A 53 3.58 4.25 1.78
CA SER A 53 3.72 3.57 3.08
C SER A 53 2.77 4.14 4.13
N LEU A 54 2.56 5.46 4.15
CA LEU A 54 1.60 6.11 5.05
C LEU A 54 0.16 5.75 4.71
N SER A 55 -0.19 5.70 3.42
CA SER A 55 -1.52 5.25 2.98
C SER A 55 -1.80 3.81 3.40
N LEU A 56 -0.86 2.90 3.16
CA LEU A 56 -0.96 1.50 3.57
C LEU A 56 -1.08 1.34 5.09
N ALA A 57 -0.34 2.14 5.87
CA ALA A 57 -0.44 2.12 7.33
C ALA A 57 -1.81 2.59 7.83
N SER A 58 -2.38 3.63 7.20
CA SER A 58 -3.73 4.13 7.50
C SER A 58 -4.80 3.09 7.19
N GLU A 59 -4.71 2.46 6.02
CA GLU A 59 -5.62 1.40 5.60
C GLU A 59 -5.53 0.17 6.50
N ALA A 60 -4.32 -0.26 6.88
CA ALA A 60 -4.12 -1.37 7.81
C ALA A 60 -4.73 -1.08 9.20
N LYS A 61 -4.56 0.15 9.69
CA LYS A 61 -5.18 0.60 10.94
C LYS A 61 -6.71 0.57 10.84
N PHE A 62 -7.27 1.10 9.76
CA PHE A 62 -8.71 1.06 9.50
C PHE A 62 -9.22 -0.38 9.49
N ASN A 63 -8.61 -1.26 8.68
CA ASN A 63 -9.05 -2.65 8.56
C ASN A 63 -9.05 -3.39 9.90
N THR A 64 -8.03 -3.17 10.72
CA THR A 64 -7.96 -3.78 12.06
C THR A 64 -9.07 -3.25 12.96
N THR A 65 -9.26 -1.92 12.98
CA THR A 65 -10.26 -1.27 13.84
C THR A 65 -11.68 -1.61 13.42
N ALA A 66 -11.99 -1.49 12.12
CA ALA A 66 -13.27 -1.85 11.54
C ALA A 66 -13.60 -3.33 11.75
N ALA A 67 -12.62 -4.23 11.66
CA ALA A 67 -12.84 -5.65 11.96
C ALA A 67 -13.19 -5.90 13.43
N LEU A 68 -12.57 -5.18 14.38
CA LEU A 68 -12.90 -5.27 15.80
C LEU A 68 -14.30 -4.72 16.09
N LEU A 69 -14.64 -3.57 15.51
CA LEU A 69 -15.96 -2.96 15.64
C LEU A 69 -17.06 -3.84 15.04
N ALA A 70 -16.80 -4.39 13.85
CA ALA A 70 -17.71 -5.32 13.20
C ALA A 70 -17.95 -6.55 14.08
N GLN A 71 -16.88 -7.16 14.61
CA GLN A 71 -16.99 -8.33 15.51
C GLN A 71 -17.77 -8.00 16.78
N SER A 72 -17.54 -6.84 17.40
CA SER A 72 -18.32 -6.39 18.56
C SER A 72 -19.81 -6.29 18.20
N LYS A 73 -20.13 -5.66 17.07
CA LYS A 73 -21.52 -5.48 16.64
C LYS A 73 -22.20 -6.81 16.34
N ILE A 74 -21.48 -7.76 15.75
CA ILE A 74 -22.00 -9.10 15.49
C ILE A 74 -22.24 -9.85 16.79
N ALA A 75 -21.36 -9.74 17.78
CA ALA A 75 -21.56 -10.36 19.07
C ALA A 75 -22.83 -9.83 19.78
N GLU A 76 -23.13 -8.54 19.64
CA GLU A 76 -24.41 -7.95 20.10
C GLU A 76 -25.61 -8.57 19.37
N ILE A 77 -25.55 -8.65 18.05
CA ILE A 77 -26.60 -9.22 17.18
C ILE A 77 -26.81 -10.71 17.45
N GLU A 78 -25.74 -11.45 17.74
CA GLU A 78 -25.80 -12.87 18.09
C GLU A 78 -26.43 -13.11 19.47
N ALA A 79 -26.19 -12.20 20.42
CA ALA A 79 -26.82 -12.21 21.73
C ALA A 79 -28.32 -11.86 21.66
N GLU A 80 -28.75 -11.14 20.63
CA GLU A 80 -30.15 -10.81 20.40
C GLU A 80 -30.95 -12.01 19.87
N ASN A 81 -32.24 -12.01 20.20
CA ASN A 81 -33.14 -13.04 19.71
C ASN A 81 -33.18 -12.98 18.18
N PRO A 82 -33.05 -14.11 17.50
CA PRO A 82 -33.04 -14.10 16.05
C PRO A 82 -34.32 -13.48 15.48
N GLU A 83 -35.48 -13.70 16.10
CA GLU A 83 -36.78 -13.16 15.68
C GLU A 83 -36.82 -11.62 15.61
N ASP A 84 -36.07 -10.93 16.45
CA ASP A 84 -36.05 -9.46 16.54
C ASP A 84 -35.04 -8.80 15.57
N LEU A 85 -34.26 -9.61 14.84
CA LEU A 85 -33.27 -9.11 13.89
C LEU A 85 -33.92 -8.36 12.72
N ALA A 86 -33.64 -7.06 12.66
CA ALA A 86 -34.02 -6.17 11.57
C ALA A 86 -32.78 -5.48 10.97
N SER A 87 -32.95 -4.93 9.77
CA SER A 87 -31.96 -4.00 9.20
C SER A 87 -31.94 -2.72 10.03
N ASP A 88 -30.74 -2.23 10.35
CA ASP A 88 -30.53 -1.06 11.19
C ASP A 88 -29.25 -0.34 10.79
N SER A 89 -29.08 0.91 11.19
CA SER A 89 -27.84 1.66 10.96
C SER A 89 -27.57 2.65 12.07
N GLY A 90 -26.30 3.00 12.24
CA GLY A 90 -25.89 3.92 13.29
C GLY A 90 -24.41 4.23 13.29
N ASP A 91 -23.96 4.84 14.38
CA ASP A 91 -22.56 5.14 14.63
C ASP A 91 -22.02 4.34 15.82
N PHE A 92 -20.70 4.43 16.02
CA PHE A 92 -20.00 3.83 17.16
C PHE A 92 -19.73 4.86 18.27
N GLY A 93 -20.48 5.96 18.30
CA GLY A 93 -20.38 7.02 19.30
C GLY A 93 -19.08 7.85 19.27
N GLU A 94 -18.85 8.61 20.34
CA GLU A 94 -17.72 9.54 20.50
C GLU A 94 -16.35 8.85 20.57
N ASP A 95 -16.31 7.57 20.98
CA ASP A 95 -15.07 6.79 21.06
C ASP A 95 -14.50 6.46 19.66
N PHE A 96 -15.37 6.41 18.64
CA PHE A 96 -15.01 6.09 17.26
C PHE A 96 -15.64 7.09 16.29
N PRO A 97 -15.19 8.36 16.30
CA PRO A 97 -15.75 9.38 15.44
C PRO A 97 -15.50 9.04 13.97
N ASN A 98 -16.49 9.32 13.13
CA ASN A 98 -16.52 9.01 11.70
C ASN A 98 -16.62 7.53 11.34
N TYR A 99 -16.76 6.61 12.31
CA TYR A 99 -17.14 5.24 12.03
C TYR A 99 -18.65 5.10 12.09
N HIS A 100 -19.22 4.51 11.05
CA HIS A 100 -20.62 4.16 10.99
C HIS A 100 -20.78 2.70 10.58
N TRP A 101 -21.96 2.17 10.87
CA TRP A 101 -22.32 0.81 10.52
C TRP A 101 -23.71 0.76 9.91
N ASP A 102 -23.84 -0.14 8.94
CA ASP A 102 -25.10 -0.48 8.28
C ASP A 102 -25.29 -1.99 8.34
N LEU A 103 -26.39 -2.39 8.96
CA LEU A 103 -26.84 -3.77 9.07
C LEU A 103 -28.00 -4.01 8.11
N THR A 104 -27.84 -4.95 7.19
CA THR A 104 -28.89 -5.38 6.27
C THR A 104 -29.21 -6.85 6.51
N VAL A 105 -30.45 -7.13 6.92
CA VAL A 105 -30.96 -8.50 7.09
C VAL A 105 -31.80 -8.87 5.88
N SER A 106 -31.46 -9.98 5.22
CA SER A 106 -32.15 -10.47 4.03
C SER A 106 -32.61 -11.91 4.19
N TYR A 107 -33.77 -12.21 3.62
CA TYR A 107 -34.34 -13.56 3.54
C TYR A 107 -33.82 -14.27 2.28
N LEU A 108 -33.32 -15.48 2.42
CA LEU A 108 -32.85 -16.27 1.29
C LEU A 108 -33.98 -17.10 0.71
N GLY A 109 -34.59 -16.61 -0.38
CA GLY A 109 -35.48 -17.43 -1.21
C GLY A 109 -34.70 -18.06 -2.37
N PHE A 110 -34.34 -19.34 -2.28
CA PHE A 110 -33.89 -20.09 -3.46
C PHE A 110 -35.07 -20.86 -4.06
N ALA A 111 -35.29 -20.70 -5.37
CA ALA A 111 -36.32 -21.43 -6.10
C ALA A 111 -36.03 -22.95 -6.03
N GLY A 112 -36.96 -23.71 -5.45
CA GLY A 112 -36.87 -25.17 -5.33
C GLY A 112 -36.50 -25.72 -3.95
N VAL A 113 -36.21 -24.86 -2.95
CA VAL A 113 -35.98 -25.27 -1.56
C VAL A 113 -36.79 -24.38 -0.61
N GLU A 114 -38.12 -24.39 -0.78
CA GLU A 114 -39.03 -23.49 -0.06
C GLU A 114 -39.08 -23.73 1.46
N GLU A 115 -38.89 -24.98 1.91
CA GLU A 115 -39.08 -25.32 3.33
C GLU A 115 -37.83 -25.17 4.20
N ALA A 116 -36.61 -25.28 3.66
CA ALA A 116 -35.37 -25.31 4.47
C ALA A 116 -34.71 -23.93 4.65
N LEU A 117 -35.10 -22.96 3.82
CA LEU A 117 -34.46 -21.64 3.77
C LEU A 117 -35.24 -20.53 4.45
N ASP A 118 -36.50 -20.77 4.78
CA ASP A 118 -37.27 -19.93 5.69
C ASP A 118 -36.62 -19.88 7.09
N TYR A 119 -35.72 -20.83 7.36
CA TYR A 119 -34.89 -20.88 8.55
C TYR A 119 -33.55 -20.15 8.41
N LEU A 120 -33.18 -19.59 7.24
CA LEU A 120 -31.86 -19.00 7.04
C LEU A 120 -31.95 -17.49 6.77
N ARG A 121 -31.42 -16.70 7.71
CA ARG A 121 -31.25 -15.26 7.55
C ARG A 121 -29.82 -14.94 7.13
N GLN A 122 -29.69 -14.15 6.07
CA GLN A 122 -28.42 -13.53 5.69
C GLN A 122 -28.31 -12.18 6.39
N ILE A 123 -27.18 -11.95 7.04
CA ILE A 123 -26.86 -10.70 7.72
C ILE A 123 -25.64 -10.10 7.04
N ASP A 124 -25.82 -8.96 6.39
CA ASP A 124 -24.74 -8.16 5.82
C ASP A 124 -24.46 -6.99 6.77
N LEU A 125 -23.25 -6.93 7.32
CA LEU A 125 -22.78 -5.80 8.12
C LEU A 125 -21.70 -5.05 7.34
N VAL A 126 -21.88 -3.75 7.16
CA VAL A 126 -20.89 -2.85 6.57
C VAL A 126 -20.46 -1.86 7.63
N VAL A 127 -19.16 -1.76 7.88
CA VAL A 127 -18.56 -0.71 8.71
C VAL A 127 -17.80 0.22 7.78
N SER A 128 -18.14 1.51 7.80
CA SER A 128 -17.44 2.49 6.96
C SER A 128 -16.82 3.60 7.78
N TRP A 129 -15.81 4.25 7.20
CA TRP A 129 -15.08 5.34 7.82
C TRP A 129 -14.74 6.46 6.84
N GLY A 130 -14.97 7.70 7.28
CA GLY A 130 -14.66 8.94 6.55
C GLY A 130 -15.87 9.64 5.92
N GLU A 131 -15.71 10.91 5.51
CA GLU A 131 -16.79 11.78 5.00
C GLU A 131 -17.49 11.29 3.72
N GLN A 132 -16.91 10.34 2.99
CA GLN A 132 -17.45 9.80 1.73
C GLN A 132 -17.36 8.26 1.66
N ASP A 133 -17.37 7.58 2.81
CA ASP A 133 -17.17 6.13 2.89
C ASP A 133 -15.90 5.65 2.18
N GLN A 134 -14.82 6.42 2.28
CA GLN A 134 -13.56 6.14 1.59
C GLN A 134 -13.02 4.75 1.92
N TYR A 135 -13.31 4.27 3.14
CA TYR A 135 -12.95 2.94 3.58
C TYR A 135 -14.19 2.20 4.06
N GLN A 136 -14.40 0.99 3.52
CA GLN A 136 -15.51 0.11 3.88
C GLN A 136 -14.99 -1.28 4.20
N TYR A 137 -15.49 -1.85 5.29
CA TYR A 137 -15.26 -3.22 5.69
C TYR A 137 -16.60 -3.95 5.73
N ARG A 138 -16.75 -5.02 4.93
CA ARG A 138 -17.99 -5.78 4.84
C ARG A 138 -17.81 -7.17 5.44
N LEU A 139 -18.72 -7.57 6.31
CA LEU A 139 -18.87 -8.94 6.77
C LEU A 139 -20.24 -9.49 6.40
N ARG A 140 -20.29 -10.76 6.00
CA ARG A 140 -21.53 -11.48 5.71
C ARG A 140 -21.63 -12.73 6.58
N LEU A 141 -22.72 -12.88 7.29
CA LEU A 141 -23.02 -14.03 8.13
C LEU A 141 -24.34 -14.67 7.71
N TYR A 142 -24.48 -15.95 8.04
CA TYR A 142 -25.69 -16.72 7.82
C TYR A 142 -26.13 -17.33 9.15
N ARG A 143 -27.33 -16.99 9.61
CA ARG A 143 -27.87 -17.46 10.88
C ARG A 143 -29.09 -18.35 10.65
N PHE A 144 -29.05 -19.54 11.24
CA PHE A 144 -30.19 -20.46 11.26
C PHE A 144 -31.17 -20.09 12.38
N VAL A 145 -32.45 -20.03 12.05
CA VAL A 145 -33.55 -19.69 12.94
C VAL A 145 -34.60 -20.79 12.82
N PRO A 146 -34.71 -21.67 13.83
CA PRO A 146 -35.71 -22.74 13.79
C PRO A 146 -37.12 -22.16 13.90
N MET A 147 -38.02 -22.45 12.96
CA MET A 147 -39.43 -22.13 13.16
C MET A 147 -40.00 -23.03 14.26
N ARG A 148 -40.59 -22.42 15.28
CA ARG A 148 -41.37 -23.15 16.27
C ARG A 148 -42.68 -23.59 15.61
N LYS A 149 -42.81 -24.89 15.29
CA LYS A 149 -44.10 -25.46 14.87
C LYS A 149 -45.13 -25.16 15.96
N LYS A 150 -46.21 -24.45 15.58
CA LYS A 150 -47.42 -24.29 16.40
C LYS A 150 -48.17 -25.61 16.49
#